data_AF-F0WIW0-F1
#
_entry.id   AF-F0WIW0-F1
#
_cell.length_a   1.000
_cell.length_b   1.000
_cell.length_c   1.000
_cell.angle_alpha   90.00
_cell.angle_beta   90.00
_cell.angle_gamma   90.00
#
_symmetry.space_group_name_H-M   'P 1'
#
loop_
_entity.id
_entity.type
_entity.pdbx_description
1 polymer ?
#
loop_
_entity_poly.entity_id
_entity_poly.type
_entity_poly.pdbx_seq_one_letter_code
_entity_poly.pdbx_strand_id
1 'polypeptide(L)'
;MGETTDDIDYSQCQGRIFRRKEAFLSLPSTLQEDAKQCELYLTAHKDETFSARHHPPLMLKSVYGCKARELIHMILGWLCDVRVSGSKIETQEELKQYAHDIVDALLLDGFVAPLKDSENKPSTLSRSNSISLQAPPQSAAGAVNQDTCTNDVEGSAQADAPNTEKKPETKDSSSPESTAVSTKTYLFRENDVLTPVVFSDATRVSVWDVADGAIFAGFLKRKAGIFATFTQGKDVYVIVNERKKALYLFEGDTARGTSAIFELKENSQVQMDATFFDYGINIWNGEVCVEVLNGISKDTQQQCFDALLQAGASAQEAIVKSQSGGGGPSFYELSDMALGTKEIITMDRYKGKVVLVVNVATKSNVATVNFQDLVYLHDKYHAQGLAILAFPCNQFGGNEPGSATDIANAASQYTATFQFFEKGDVNGAEARPVFNFLKAKLPDTFGQFIKWDFAKFLIDREGNPVSRYAPKQAPKSLEPSIKKLLFGENSPDSRATTELPADIEVEGACKSVQTDELEKSSNLAQD
;
A
#
# COMPACT_ATOMS: atom_id res chain seq x y z
N MET A 1 -9.62 -10.23 31.79
CA MET A 1 -8.35 -10.33 31.05
C MET A 1 -8.52 -9.41 29.86
N GLY A 2 -7.86 -8.25 29.88
CA GLY A 2 -7.93 -7.31 28.77
C GLY A 2 -7.03 -7.83 27.66
N GLU A 3 -7.62 -8.24 26.55
CA GLU A 3 -6.90 -8.22 25.28
C GLU A 3 -6.55 -6.76 25.04
N THR A 4 -5.25 -6.45 25.08
CA THR A 4 -4.73 -5.20 24.55
C THR A 4 -5.29 -5.04 23.16
N THR A 5 -6.03 -3.96 22.90
CA THR A 5 -6.32 -3.51 21.55
C THR A 5 -4.97 -3.42 20.85
N ASP A 6 -4.65 -4.40 19.99
CA ASP A 6 -3.57 -4.26 19.02
C ASP A 6 -3.73 -2.86 18.42
N ASP A 7 -2.70 -2.02 18.40
CA ASP A 7 -2.77 -0.66 17.86
C ASP A 7 -3.33 -0.73 16.43
N ILE A 8 -4.64 -0.51 16.27
CA ILE A 8 -5.30 -0.61 14.97
C ILE A 8 -4.97 0.69 14.23
N ASP A 9 -4.02 0.61 13.31
CA ASP A 9 -3.63 1.73 12.48
C ASP A 9 -4.54 1.82 11.24
N TYR A 10 -5.46 2.79 11.26
CA TYR A 10 -6.31 3.13 10.12
C TYR A 10 -5.74 4.24 9.23
N SER A 11 -4.47 4.63 9.39
CA SER A 11 -3.85 5.74 8.64
C SER A 11 -3.96 5.62 7.11
N GLN A 12 -4.01 4.39 6.59
CA GLN A 12 -4.16 4.07 5.17
C GLN A 12 -5.61 3.76 4.75
N CYS A 13 -6.58 3.96 5.65
CA CYS A 13 -7.98 3.63 5.44
C CYS A 13 -8.86 4.89 5.35
N GLN A 14 -9.24 5.25 4.13
CA GLN A 14 -10.12 6.38 3.86
C GLN A 14 -11.58 5.95 3.82
N GLY A 15 -12.50 6.79 4.27
CA GLY A 15 -13.95 6.59 4.10
C GLY A 15 -14.74 6.95 5.35
N ARG A 16 -16.06 7.12 5.21
CA ARG A 16 -16.94 7.51 6.31
C ARG A 16 -16.95 6.49 7.45
N ILE A 17 -16.84 5.19 7.14
CA ILE A 17 -16.82 4.13 8.17
C ILE A 17 -15.53 4.16 8.98
N PHE A 18 -14.38 4.28 8.33
CA PHE A 18 -13.09 4.37 9.03
C PHE A 18 -12.97 5.65 9.86
N ARG A 19 -13.46 6.80 9.37
CA ARG A 19 -13.54 8.03 10.19
C ARG A 19 -14.41 7.86 11.44
N ARG A 20 -15.50 7.09 11.35
CA ARG A 20 -16.35 6.79 12.51
C ARG A 20 -15.63 5.87 13.50
N LYS A 21 -14.91 4.86 13.01
CA LYS A 21 -14.06 3.98 13.85
C LYS A 21 -12.95 4.76 14.55
N GLU A 22 -12.22 5.62 13.84
CA GLU A 22 -11.21 6.50 14.45
C GLU A 22 -11.82 7.42 15.51
N ALA A 23 -12.99 8.01 15.23
CA ALA A 23 -13.71 8.83 16.20
C ALA A 23 -14.13 8.00 17.44
N PHE A 24 -14.58 6.76 17.26
CA PHE A 24 -14.87 5.85 18.38
C PHE A 24 -13.64 5.56 19.22
N LEU A 25 -12.51 5.24 18.59
CA LEU A 25 -11.24 4.98 19.27
C LEU A 25 -10.69 6.21 20.02
N SER A 26 -11.09 7.41 19.61
CA SER A 26 -10.75 8.67 20.30
C SER A 26 -11.61 8.97 21.54
N LEU A 27 -12.69 8.22 21.77
CA LEU A 27 -13.54 8.38 22.96
C LEU A 27 -12.80 7.94 24.24
N PRO A 28 -13.22 8.41 25.44
CA PRO A 28 -12.71 7.86 26.69
C PRO A 28 -12.88 6.34 26.77
N SER A 29 -11.86 5.62 27.24
CA SER A 29 -11.87 4.16 27.29
C SER A 29 -13.05 3.59 28.09
N THR A 30 -13.49 4.30 29.13
CA THR A 30 -14.71 3.95 29.89
C THR A 30 -15.96 4.00 29.03
N LEU A 31 -16.11 5.03 28.19
CA LEU A 31 -17.26 5.16 27.28
C LEU A 31 -17.22 4.12 26.17
N GLN A 32 -16.03 3.74 25.69
CA GLN A 32 -15.87 2.65 24.72
C GLN A 32 -16.32 1.31 25.32
N GLU A 33 -15.87 0.98 26.54
CA GLU A 33 -16.26 -0.24 27.24
C GLU A 33 -17.76 -0.25 27.56
N ASP A 34 -18.30 0.86 28.08
CA ASP A 34 -19.73 0.95 28.39
C ASP A 34 -20.59 0.86 27.13
N ALA A 35 -20.16 1.43 25.99
CA ALA A 35 -20.81 1.23 24.72
C ALA A 35 -20.84 -0.26 24.33
N LYS A 36 -19.71 -0.98 24.46
CA LYS A 36 -19.62 -2.42 24.17
C LYS A 36 -20.51 -3.26 25.08
N GLN A 37 -20.56 -2.97 26.38
CA GLN A 37 -21.46 -3.64 27.30
C GLN A 37 -22.93 -3.34 26.98
N CYS A 38 -23.23 -2.11 26.57
CA CYS A 38 -24.56 -1.72 26.11
C CYS A 38 -24.98 -2.47 24.84
N GLU A 39 -24.07 -2.69 23.86
CA GLU A 39 -24.34 -3.51 22.67
C GLU A 39 -24.78 -4.92 23.05
N LEU A 40 -24.07 -5.56 23.98
CA LEU A 40 -24.40 -6.90 24.49
C LEU A 40 -25.77 -6.92 25.16
N TYR A 41 -26.06 -5.92 26.00
CA TYR A 41 -27.35 -5.78 26.66
C TYR A 41 -28.49 -5.61 25.64
N LEU A 42 -28.37 -4.66 24.71
CA LEU A 42 -29.39 -4.38 23.69
C LEU A 42 -29.61 -5.58 22.76
N THR A 43 -28.56 -6.34 22.47
CA THR A 43 -28.64 -7.58 21.68
C THR A 43 -29.40 -8.68 22.43
N ALA A 44 -29.13 -8.84 23.73
CA ALA A 44 -29.83 -9.81 24.58
C ALA A 44 -31.32 -9.49 24.75
N HIS A 45 -31.68 -8.22 24.78
CA HIS A 45 -33.06 -7.73 24.96
C HIS A 45 -33.72 -7.36 23.63
N LYS A 46 -33.20 -7.82 22.48
CA LYS A 46 -33.65 -7.40 21.15
C LYS A 46 -35.16 -7.53 20.91
N ASP A 47 -35.82 -8.52 21.50
CA ASP A 47 -37.24 -8.79 21.31
C ASP A 47 -38.12 -7.78 22.09
N GLU A 48 -37.57 -7.21 23.16
CA GLU A 48 -38.16 -6.11 23.94
C GLU A 48 -37.78 -4.74 23.33
N THR A 49 -36.58 -4.66 22.77
CA THR A 49 -35.96 -3.44 22.21
C THR A 49 -36.53 -3.06 20.85
N PHE A 50 -36.86 -4.06 20.03
CA PHE A 50 -37.23 -3.87 18.62
C PHE A 50 -38.55 -4.60 18.35
N SER A 51 -39.66 -4.01 18.81
CA SER A 51 -41.01 -4.57 18.60
C SER A 51 -41.24 -4.96 17.14
N ALA A 52 -41.48 -6.25 16.94
CA ALA A 52 -41.63 -6.91 15.65
C ALA A 52 -42.83 -6.39 14.84
N ARG A 53 -42.57 -5.46 13.91
CA ARG A 53 -43.27 -5.40 12.62
C ARG A 53 -42.26 -5.02 11.54
N HIS A 54 -41.78 -6.04 10.81
CA HIS A 54 -41.22 -6.01 9.44
C HIS A 54 -39.80 -6.53 9.14
N HIS A 55 -39.03 -7.16 10.06
CA HIS A 55 -37.74 -7.74 9.65
C HIS A 55 -37.46 -9.15 10.22
N PRO A 56 -37.01 -10.13 9.40
CA PRO A 56 -36.79 -11.51 9.81
C PRO A 56 -35.57 -11.70 10.73
N PRO A 57 -35.50 -12.80 11.52
CA PRO A 57 -34.67 -12.92 12.72
C PRO A 57 -33.16 -13.13 12.51
N LEU A 58 -32.66 -13.05 11.27
CA LEU A 58 -31.30 -13.45 10.89
C LEU A 58 -30.39 -12.29 10.43
N MET A 59 -30.79 -11.03 10.61
CA MET A 59 -30.03 -9.85 10.14
C MET A 59 -30.06 -8.69 11.14
N LEU A 60 -29.72 -8.94 12.41
CA LEU A 60 -29.46 -7.88 13.40
C LEU A 60 -27.96 -7.83 13.71
N LYS A 61 -27.18 -7.30 12.76
CA LYS A 61 -25.83 -6.77 13.02
C LYS A 61 -25.82 -5.26 13.23
N SER A 62 -26.93 -4.59 12.94
CA SER A 62 -27.10 -3.16 13.21
C SER A 62 -28.58 -2.87 13.34
N VAL A 63 -28.92 -2.08 14.36
CA VAL A 63 -30.28 -1.72 14.71
C VAL A 63 -30.83 -0.75 13.68
N TYR A 64 -31.53 -1.29 12.67
CA TYR A 64 -32.31 -0.47 11.75
C TYR A 64 -33.71 -0.29 12.30
N GLY A 65 -34.00 0.91 12.84
CA GLY A 65 -35.37 1.36 13.04
C GLY A 65 -35.85 1.55 14.48
N CYS A 66 -34.96 1.63 15.47
CA CYS A 66 -35.38 2.10 16.79
C CYS A 66 -35.69 3.59 16.74
N LYS A 67 -36.84 4.03 17.30
CA LYS A 67 -37.07 5.45 17.50
C LYS A 67 -36.04 5.93 18.52
N ALA A 68 -35.31 7.02 18.23
CA ALA A 68 -34.23 7.53 19.09
C ALA A 68 -34.62 7.62 20.59
N ARG A 69 -35.89 7.94 20.88
CA ARG A 69 -36.45 8.00 22.23
C ARG A 69 -36.53 6.64 22.94
N GLU A 70 -36.89 5.58 22.23
CA GLU A 70 -36.98 4.22 22.78
C GLU A 70 -35.59 3.68 23.12
N LEU A 71 -34.62 3.88 22.22
CA LEU A 71 -33.22 3.51 22.46
C LEU A 71 -32.66 4.19 23.72
N ILE A 72 -32.85 5.51 23.84
CA ILE A 72 -32.38 6.28 25.01
C ILE A 72 -33.05 5.78 26.30
N HIS A 73 -34.36 5.50 26.29
CA HIS A 73 -35.04 4.97 27.47
C HIS A 73 -34.47 3.62 27.93
N MET A 74 -34.08 2.76 26.99
CA MET A 74 -33.51 1.45 27.32
C MET A 74 -32.09 1.55 27.84
N ILE A 75 -31.27 2.43 27.26
CA ILE A 75 -29.93 2.73 27.76
C ILE A 75 -30.03 3.30 29.18
N LEU A 76 -31.00 4.18 29.43
CA LEU A 76 -31.25 4.71 30.78
C LEU A 76 -31.66 3.61 31.77
N GLY A 77 -32.52 2.67 31.36
CA GLY A 77 -32.87 1.50 32.16
C GLY A 77 -31.64 0.65 32.49
N TRP A 78 -30.85 0.32 31.46
CA TRP A 78 -29.60 -0.43 31.60
C TRP A 78 -28.62 0.26 32.56
N LEU A 79 -28.41 1.58 32.42
CA LEU A 79 -27.54 2.36 33.31
C LEU A 79 -28.05 2.42 34.76
N CYS A 80 -29.36 2.27 35.00
CA CYS A 80 -29.92 2.18 36.35
C CYS A 80 -29.69 0.79 36.98
N ASP A 81 -29.71 -0.27 36.17
CA ASP A 81 -29.56 -1.66 36.61
C ASP A 81 -28.08 -2.08 36.76
N VAL A 82 -27.25 -1.66 35.81
CA VAL A 82 -25.81 -1.89 35.81
C VAL A 82 -25.17 -0.69 36.48
N ARG A 83 -24.99 -0.79 37.80
CA ARG A 83 -24.30 0.21 38.63
C ARG A 83 -22.98 0.59 37.96
N VAL A 84 -22.97 1.73 37.26
CA VAL A 84 -21.91 2.18 36.35
C VAL A 84 -20.58 2.05 37.05
N SER A 85 -19.65 1.33 36.42
CA SER A 85 -18.36 1.03 36.99
C SER A 85 -17.56 2.33 37.21
N GLY A 86 -17.45 2.76 38.46
CA GLY A 86 -16.47 3.76 38.90
C GLY A 86 -16.88 5.24 38.85
N SER A 87 -17.97 5.63 38.18
CA SER A 87 -18.42 7.04 38.15
C SER A 87 -19.71 7.21 38.95
N LYS A 88 -19.66 7.98 40.04
CA LYS A 88 -20.88 8.48 40.70
C LYS A 88 -21.54 9.46 39.74
N ILE A 89 -22.53 8.99 38.98
CA ILE A 89 -23.47 9.88 38.31
C ILE A 89 -24.38 10.42 39.42
N GLU A 90 -24.31 11.71 39.70
CA GLU A 90 -24.95 12.31 40.89
C GLU A 90 -26.32 12.90 40.56
N THR A 91 -26.61 13.21 39.29
CA THR A 91 -27.87 13.82 38.86
C THR A 91 -28.58 13.08 37.71
N GLN A 92 -29.89 13.29 37.60
CA GLN A 92 -30.71 12.75 36.50
C GLN A 92 -30.34 13.35 35.14
N GLU A 93 -29.86 14.59 35.12
CA GLU A 93 -29.39 15.29 33.92
C GLU A 93 -28.08 14.70 33.40
N GLU A 94 -27.12 14.42 34.29
CA GLU A 94 -25.86 13.74 33.93
C GLU A 94 -26.09 12.33 33.41
N LEU A 95 -27.03 11.58 34.00
CA LEU A 95 -27.39 10.24 33.54
C LEU A 95 -27.98 10.26 32.12
N LYS A 96 -28.82 11.26 31.81
CA LYS A 96 -29.37 11.47 30.47
C LYS A 96 -28.29 11.82 29.47
N GLN A 97 -27.38 12.74 29.83
CA GLN A 97 -26.28 13.10 28.95
C GLN A 97 -25.38 11.88 28.66
N TYR A 98 -25.06 11.08 29.68
CA TYR A 98 -24.26 9.88 29.50
C TYR A 98 -24.93 8.84 28.61
N ALA A 99 -26.26 8.68 28.71
CA ALA A 99 -27.01 7.83 27.79
C ALA A 99 -26.93 8.34 26.34
N HIS A 100 -26.93 9.64 26.11
CA HIS A 100 -26.69 10.22 24.78
C HIS A 100 -25.27 9.95 24.28
N ASP A 101 -24.27 10.10 25.14
CA ASP A 101 -22.87 9.82 24.79
C ASP A 101 -22.68 8.34 24.38
N ILE A 102 -23.38 7.41 25.06
CA ILE A 102 -23.41 6.00 24.67
C ILE A 102 -24.09 5.81 23.31
N VAL A 103 -25.20 6.50 23.02
CA VAL A 103 -25.84 6.43 21.68
C VAL A 103 -24.87 6.90 20.60
N ASP A 104 -24.15 7.99 20.84
CA ASP A 104 -23.14 8.51 19.90
C ASP A 104 -22.00 7.51 19.71
N ALA A 105 -21.52 6.88 20.78
CA ALA A 105 -20.53 5.81 20.71
C ALA A 105 -21.03 4.60 19.88
N LEU A 106 -22.27 4.15 20.10
CA LEU A 106 -22.91 3.07 19.34
C LEU A 106 -23.12 3.42 17.86
N LEU A 107 -23.35 4.71 17.55
CA LEU A 107 -23.33 5.20 16.19
C LEU A 107 -21.91 5.12 15.63
N LEU A 108 -20.91 5.64 16.33
CA LEU A 108 -19.54 5.64 15.82
C LEU A 108 -18.99 4.22 15.57
N ASP A 109 -19.36 3.22 16.37
CA ASP A 109 -18.94 1.83 16.15
C ASP A 109 -19.79 1.07 15.12
N GLY A 110 -20.91 1.64 14.67
CA GLY A 110 -21.75 1.07 13.62
C GLY A 110 -22.83 0.11 14.10
N PHE A 111 -22.96 -0.08 15.42
CA PHE A 111 -24.06 -0.84 16.02
C PHE A 111 -25.43 -0.20 15.71
N VAL A 112 -25.48 1.14 15.70
CA VAL A 112 -26.65 1.93 15.28
C VAL A 112 -26.35 2.68 13.99
N ALA A 113 -27.35 2.80 13.13
CA ALA A 113 -27.27 3.60 11.92
C ALA A 113 -28.01 4.93 12.05
N PRO A 114 -27.48 6.02 11.46
CA PRO A 114 -28.19 7.29 11.40
C PRO A 114 -29.49 7.15 10.57
N LEU A 115 -30.52 7.90 10.96
CA LEU A 115 -31.77 8.00 10.21
C LEU A 115 -31.51 8.67 8.85
N LYS A 116 -32.20 8.22 7.80
CA LYS A 116 -31.97 8.61 6.39
C LYS A 116 -32.12 10.11 6.06
N ASP A 117 -32.53 10.95 7.00
CA ASP A 117 -32.81 12.38 6.74
C ASP A 117 -31.63 13.34 7.00
N SER A 118 -30.46 12.86 7.42
CA SER A 118 -29.32 13.73 7.76
C SER A 118 -28.16 13.75 6.76
N GLU A 119 -28.21 13.01 5.65
CA GLU A 119 -27.08 13.00 4.69
C GLU A 119 -26.96 14.31 3.88
N ASN A 120 -27.97 15.19 3.89
CA ASN A 120 -28.00 16.43 3.08
C ASN A 120 -28.17 17.75 3.85
N LYS A 121 -28.02 17.77 5.19
CA LYS A 121 -28.01 19.03 5.95
C LYS A 121 -26.86 19.05 6.94
N PRO A 122 -26.00 20.10 6.95
CA PRO A 122 -25.12 20.35 8.07
C PRO A 122 -26.01 20.52 9.31
N SER A 123 -25.80 19.68 10.32
CA SER A 123 -26.52 19.75 11.57
C SER A 123 -26.17 21.07 12.28
N THR A 124 -27.05 22.06 12.18
CA THR A 124 -27.12 23.16 13.13
C THR A 124 -27.89 22.69 14.34
N LEU A 125 -27.19 22.07 15.30
CA LEU A 125 -27.63 21.95 16.68
C LEU A 125 -26.45 22.35 17.57
N SER A 126 -26.76 23.33 18.41
CA SER A 126 -25.81 24.27 19.01
C SER A 126 -24.85 23.61 20.01
N ARG A 127 -23.58 24.03 19.89
CA ARG A 127 -22.42 23.85 20.77
C ARG A 127 -22.78 23.59 22.25
N SER A 128 -22.19 22.57 22.88
CA SER A 128 -20.82 22.71 23.43
C SER A 128 -19.95 21.47 23.19
N ASN A 129 -18.75 21.70 22.63
CA ASN A 129 -17.64 20.76 22.41
C ASN A 129 -17.78 19.68 21.31
N SER A 130 -18.16 20.09 20.09
CA SER A 130 -18.03 19.27 18.89
C SER A 130 -16.74 19.61 18.11
N ILE A 131 -15.90 18.60 17.87
CA ILE A 131 -14.75 18.61 16.96
C ILE A 131 -15.23 18.97 15.55
N SER A 132 -14.62 20.00 14.97
CA SER A 132 -14.94 20.52 13.63
C SER A 132 -14.23 19.69 12.56
N LEU A 133 -14.98 18.90 11.79
CA LEU A 133 -14.50 18.28 10.55
C LEU A 133 -14.48 19.35 9.44
N GLN A 134 -13.38 20.10 9.32
CA GLN A 134 -13.12 20.97 8.17
C GLN A 134 -12.27 20.24 7.12
N ALA A 135 -12.74 20.28 5.87
CA ALA A 135 -11.93 19.95 4.70
C ALA A 135 -10.75 20.95 4.55
N PRO A 136 -9.60 20.55 3.97
CA PRO A 136 -8.46 21.43 3.82
C PRO A 136 -8.75 22.60 2.86
N PRO A 137 -8.08 23.76 3.05
CA PRO A 137 -8.31 24.94 2.23
C PRO A 137 -7.78 24.75 0.81
N GLN A 138 -8.64 24.96 -0.18
CA GLN A 138 -8.20 25.16 -1.55
C GLN A 138 -7.52 26.54 -1.65
N SER A 139 -6.26 26.54 -2.08
CA SER A 139 -5.49 27.75 -2.35
C SER A 139 -6.11 28.57 -3.47
N ALA A 140 -6.29 29.86 -3.20
CA ALA A 140 -6.78 30.86 -4.13
C ALA A 140 -5.87 31.01 -5.37
N ALA A 141 -6.46 30.91 -6.56
CA ALA A 141 -5.91 31.50 -7.78
C ALA A 141 -6.79 32.71 -8.15
N GLY A 142 -6.10 33.82 -8.45
CA GLY A 142 -6.64 35.18 -8.50
C GLY A 142 -7.73 35.44 -9.54
N ALA A 143 -8.60 36.37 -9.16
CA ALA A 143 -9.54 37.05 -10.03
C ALA A 143 -8.81 37.96 -11.03
N VAL A 144 -9.22 37.90 -12.30
CA VAL A 144 -9.17 39.03 -13.23
C VAL A 144 -10.56 39.16 -13.85
N ASN A 145 -11.05 40.41 -13.83
CA ASN A 145 -12.38 40.85 -14.20
C ASN A 145 -12.53 41.09 -15.71
N GLN A 146 -13.79 40.96 -16.15
CA GLN A 146 -14.49 41.72 -17.21
C GLN A 146 -14.00 41.60 -18.66
N ASP A 147 -14.88 41.11 -19.55
CA ASP A 147 -15.78 42.01 -20.27
C ASP A 147 -16.89 41.30 -21.06
N THR A 148 -18.02 41.98 -21.11
CA THR A 148 -19.28 41.71 -21.82
C THR A 148 -19.11 41.70 -23.34
N CYS A 149 -19.91 40.88 -24.04
CA CYS A 149 -20.71 41.33 -25.19
C CYS A 149 -21.82 40.32 -25.52
N THR A 150 -23.02 40.88 -25.60
CA THR A 150 -24.27 40.34 -26.15
C THR A 150 -24.13 40.00 -27.64
N ASN A 151 -24.92 39.04 -28.12
CA ASN A 151 -25.83 39.24 -29.27
C ASN A 151 -26.74 38.03 -29.46
N ASP A 152 -28.03 38.32 -29.44
CA ASP A 152 -29.14 37.53 -29.95
C ASP A 152 -28.97 37.22 -31.45
N VAL A 153 -29.44 36.05 -31.91
CA VAL A 153 -30.31 35.91 -33.10
C VAL A 153 -31.16 34.64 -32.95
N GLU A 154 -32.47 34.83 -32.97
CA GLU A 154 -33.52 33.82 -33.12
C GLU A 154 -33.47 33.10 -34.48
N GLY A 155 -33.94 31.85 -34.54
CA GLY A 155 -34.19 31.15 -35.79
C GLY A 155 -34.86 29.81 -35.58
N SER A 156 -36.19 29.82 -35.56
CA SER A 156 -37.11 28.69 -35.48
C SER A 156 -37.06 27.77 -36.72
N ALA A 157 -37.33 26.46 -36.52
CA ALA A 157 -38.21 25.67 -37.39
C ALA A 157 -38.43 24.25 -36.83
N GLN A 158 -39.69 23.96 -36.51
CA GLN A 158 -40.32 22.64 -36.41
C GLN A 158 -40.41 21.99 -37.81
N ALA A 159 -40.31 20.66 -37.89
CA ALA A 159 -41.30 19.80 -38.56
C ALA A 159 -40.96 18.30 -38.47
N ASP A 160 -41.87 17.56 -37.83
CA ASP A 160 -42.53 16.32 -38.28
C ASP A 160 -41.74 15.02 -38.58
N ALA A 161 -42.07 14.01 -37.77
CA ALA A 161 -42.02 12.58 -38.08
C ALA A 161 -43.19 12.19 -39.03
N PRO A 162 -43.25 10.97 -39.64
CA PRO A 162 -43.63 9.77 -38.86
C PRO A 162 -43.07 8.40 -39.33
N ASN A 163 -42.79 7.55 -38.33
CA ASN A 163 -43.25 6.17 -38.12
C ASN A 163 -43.40 5.17 -39.30
N THR A 164 -42.77 3.97 -39.20
CA THR A 164 -43.46 2.64 -39.25
C THR A 164 -42.53 1.42 -39.08
N GLU A 165 -42.79 0.67 -38.00
CA GLU A 165 -42.87 -0.80 -37.83
C GLU A 165 -42.44 -1.81 -38.94
N LYS A 166 -41.68 -2.86 -38.54
CA LYS A 166 -42.04 -4.32 -38.46
C LYS A 166 -40.95 -5.33 -38.90
N LYS A 167 -40.66 -6.28 -37.99
CA LYS A 167 -40.18 -7.68 -38.21
C LYS A 167 -41.33 -8.52 -38.84
N PRO A 168 -41.15 -9.74 -39.44
CA PRO A 168 -40.60 -10.95 -38.79
C PRO A 168 -39.93 -12.05 -39.68
N GLU A 169 -39.27 -12.99 -38.98
CA GLU A 169 -39.13 -14.46 -39.19
C GLU A 169 -38.62 -15.13 -40.48
N THR A 170 -37.72 -16.11 -40.28
CA THR A 170 -37.86 -17.49 -40.82
C THR A 170 -37.08 -18.50 -39.98
N LYS A 171 -37.76 -19.60 -39.61
CA LYS A 171 -37.23 -20.86 -39.09
C LYS A 171 -36.63 -21.67 -40.25
N ASP A 172 -35.63 -22.50 -39.96
CA ASP A 172 -35.65 -23.88 -40.47
C ASP A 172 -34.85 -24.85 -39.60
N SER A 173 -35.42 -26.05 -39.50
CA SER A 173 -35.07 -27.19 -38.67
C SER A 173 -34.10 -28.14 -39.35
N SER A 174 -33.20 -28.78 -38.58
CA SER A 174 -32.96 -30.24 -38.65
C SER A 174 -31.91 -30.68 -37.62
N SER A 175 -32.26 -31.67 -36.81
CA SER A 175 -31.32 -32.57 -36.13
C SER A 175 -31.01 -33.75 -37.06
N PRO A 176 -29.86 -34.43 -36.89
CA PRO A 176 -29.92 -35.66 -36.11
C PRO A 176 -28.75 -35.84 -35.12
N GLU A 177 -29.00 -36.68 -34.12
CA GLU A 177 -28.06 -37.16 -33.11
C GLU A 177 -26.91 -37.99 -33.70
N SER A 178 -25.71 -37.82 -33.14
CA SER A 178 -24.76 -38.92 -32.90
C SER A 178 -23.59 -38.40 -32.05
N THR A 179 -23.42 -39.03 -30.90
CA THR A 179 -22.37 -38.88 -29.89
C THR A 179 -20.95 -38.85 -30.46
N ALA A 180 -20.23 -37.76 -30.18
CA ALA A 180 -18.76 -37.74 -30.13
C ALA A 180 -18.34 -36.73 -29.04
N VAL A 181 -17.54 -37.22 -28.09
CA VAL A 181 -16.91 -36.43 -27.03
C VAL A 181 -15.98 -35.41 -27.69
N SER A 182 -16.40 -34.16 -27.79
CA SER A 182 -15.54 -33.07 -28.23
C SER A 182 -14.75 -32.58 -27.01
N THR A 183 -13.52 -33.05 -26.88
CA THR A 183 -12.46 -32.34 -26.16
C THR A 183 -12.41 -30.91 -26.69
N LYS A 184 -12.98 -29.96 -25.94
CA LYS A 184 -12.78 -28.54 -26.23
C LYS A 184 -11.36 -28.19 -25.79
N THR A 185 -10.44 -28.29 -26.73
CA THR A 185 -9.17 -27.58 -26.69
C THR A 185 -9.49 -26.09 -26.66
N TYR A 186 -9.34 -25.45 -25.50
CA TYR A 186 -9.46 -24.00 -25.39
C TYR A 186 -8.18 -23.37 -25.95
N LEU A 187 -8.28 -22.75 -27.12
CA LEU A 187 -7.31 -21.79 -27.63
C LEU A 187 -7.59 -20.44 -26.95
N PHE A 188 -6.72 -20.03 -26.04
CA PHE A 188 -6.78 -18.71 -25.42
C PHE A 188 -6.34 -17.63 -26.44
N ARG A 189 -7.17 -16.61 -26.67
CA ARG A 189 -6.76 -15.36 -27.31
C ARG A 189 -6.64 -14.27 -26.24
N GLU A 190 -5.57 -13.49 -26.34
CA GLU A 190 -5.02 -12.49 -25.40
C GLU A 190 -5.95 -11.31 -24.97
N ASN A 191 -7.29 -11.37 -25.07
CA ASN A 191 -8.12 -10.18 -24.81
C ASN A 191 -9.54 -10.47 -24.29
N ASP A 192 -9.70 -11.26 -23.23
CA ASP A 192 -11.04 -11.53 -22.67
C ASP A 192 -11.29 -10.96 -21.27
N VAL A 193 -12.50 -10.45 -21.16
CA VAL A 193 -13.20 -9.82 -20.04
C VAL A 193 -12.98 -10.60 -18.73
N LEU A 194 -12.56 -9.88 -17.68
CA LEU A 194 -12.55 -10.40 -16.32
C LEU A 194 -13.99 -10.75 -15.94
N THR A 195 -14.28 -12.05 -15.86
CA THR A 195 -15.58 -12.52 -15.41
C THR A 195 -15.63 -12.25 -13.90
N PRO A 196 -16.51 -11.37 -13.40
CA PRO A 196 -16.59 -11.14 -11.97
C PRO A 196 -16.94 -12.46 -11.29
N VAL A 197 -16.20 -12.81 -10.24
CA VAL A 197 -16.60 -13.89 -9.33
C VAL A 197 -17.81 -13.37 -8.55
N VAL A 198 -19.00 -13.54 -9.13
CA VAL A 198 -20.26 -13.17 -8.49
C VAL A 198 -20.61 -14.29 -7.51
N PHE A 199 -20.40 -14.02 -6.21
CA PHE A 199 -20.97 -14.86 -5.16
C PHE A 199 -22.47 -14.59 -5.03
N SER A 200 -23.24 -15.64 -4.69
CA SER A 200 -24.69 -15.60 -4.55
C SER A 200 -25.17 -14.51 -3.58
N ASP A 201 -26.35 -13.91 -3.83
CA ASP A 201 -27.01 -12.88 -3.00
C ASP A 201 -27.12 -13.19 -1.49
N ALA A 202 -26.93 -14.45 -1.08
CA ALA A 202 -27.03 -14.92 0.30
C ALA A 202 -25.85 -14.51 1.22
N THR A 203 -24.78 -13.89 0.68
CA THR A 203 -23.56 -13.54 1.44
C THR A 203 -23.14 -12.07 1.31
N ARG A 204 -24.09 -11.13 1.29
CA ARG A 204 -23.76 -9.69 1.22
C ARG A 204 -23.06 -9.25 2.51
N VAL A 205 -21.75 -9.07 2.43
CA VAL A 205 -20.90 -8.51 3.49
C VAL A 205 -20.94 -6.99 3.39
N SER A 206 -21.06 -6.27 4.51
CA SER A 206 -21.01 -4.80 4.52
C SER A 206 -19.58 -4.28 4.73
N VAL A 207 -19.36 -2.98 4.52
CA VAL A 207 -18.08 -2.33 4.86
C VAL A 207 -17.74 -2.50 6.35
N TRP A 208 -18.73 -2.40 7.24
CA TRP A 208 -18.55 -2.61 8.68
C TRP A 208 -18.04 -4.01 9.02
N ASP A 209 -18.55 -5.04 8.33
CA ASP A 209 -18.16 -6.43 8.58
C ASP A 209 -16.69 -6.72 8.29
N VAL A 210 -16.00 -5.87 7.53
CA VAL A 210 -14.61 -6.05 7.07
C VAL A 210 -13.69 -4.91 7.48
N ALA A 211 -14.18 -3.96 8.29
CA ALA A 211 -13.37 -2.84 8.78
C ALA A 211 -12.28 -3.31 9.75
N ASP A 212 -12.58 -4.30 10.59
CA ASP A 212 -11.60 -4.86 11.53
C ASP A 212 -10.54 -5.67 10.76
N GLY A 213 -9.27 -5.27 10.90
CA GLY A 213 -8.14 -5.84 10.16
C GLY A 213 -7.94 -5.31 8.75
N ALA A 214 -8.67 -4.25 8.36
CA ALA A 214 -8.37 -3.51 7.14
C ALA A 214 -7.04 -2.77 7.27
N ILE A 215 -6.19 -2.90 6.25
CA ILE A 215 -4.88 -2.26 6.16
C ILE A 215 -4.78 -1.29 4.96
N PHE A 216 -5.82 -1.28 4.12
CA PHE A 216 -6.04 -0.29 3.08
C PHE A 216 -7.53 -0.14 2.84
N ALA A 217 -8.00 1.10 2.71
CA ALA A 217 -9.34 1.38 2.24
C ALA A 217 -9.38 2.67 1.42
N GLY A 218 -10.00 2.65 0.25
CA GLY A 218 -10.02 3.82 -0.62
C GLY A 218 -10.84 3.66 -1.89
N PHE A 219 -11.15 4.79 -2.52
CA PHE A 219 -11.77 4.80 -3.83
C PHE A 219 -10.70 4.59 -4.91
N LEU A 220 -10.90 3.56 -5.74
CA LEU A 220 -10.09 3.25 -6.91
C LEU A 220 -11.00 3.22 -8.15
N LYS A 221 -10.41 3.06 -9.34
CA LYS A 221 -11.20 2.69 -10.53
C LYS A 221 -11.06 1.20 -10.81
N ARG A 222 -12.15 0.57 -11.23
CA ARG A 222 -12.20 -0.83 -11.68
C ARG A 222 -12.35 -0.89 -13.19
N LYS A 223 -11.57 -1.74 -13.86
CA LYS A 223 -11.74 -2.04 -15.28
C LYS A 223 -13.14 -2.64 -15.51
N ALA A 224 -13.96 -1.99 -16.33
CA ALA A 224 -15.30 -2.46 -16.66
C ALA A 224 -15.50 -2.57 -18.17
N GLY A 225 -15.66 -3.79 -18.68
CA GLY A 225 -15.94 -4.07 -20.08
C GLY A 225 -14.78 -3.77 -21.05
N ILE A 226 -15.05 -3.88 -22.35
CA ILE A 226 -14.08 -3.74 -23.45
C ILE A 226 -13.72 -2.26 -23.70
N PHE A 227 -14.56 -1.31 -23.25
CA PHE A 227 -14.33 0.14 -23.38
C PHE A 227 -13.71 0.78 -22.14
N ALA A 228 -13.11 0.00 -21.24
CA ALA A 228 -12.52 0.51 -20.00
C ALA A 228 -11.48 1.62 -20.24
N THR A 229 -10.69 1.51 -21.31
CA THR A 229 -9.69 2.51 -21.73
C THR A 229 -10.33 3.85 -22.12
N PHE A 230 -11.60 3.87 -22.57
CA PHE A 230 -12.35 5.10 -22.88
C PHE A 230 -13.11 5.64 -21.67
N THR A 231 -13.63 4.76 -20.81
CA THR A 231 -14.43 5.13 -19.62
C THR A 231 -13.58 5.50 -18.40
N GLN A 232 -12.25 5.30 -18.47
CA GLN A 232 -11.32 5.43 -17.35
C GLN A 232 -11.66 4.53 -16.14
N GLY A 233 -12.46 3.48 -16.36
CA GLY A 233 -12.94 2.57 -15.32
C GLY A 233 -14.14 3.09 -14.52
N LYS A 234 -14.72 2.24 -13.68
CA LYS A 234 -15.83 2.58 -12.77
C LYS A 234 -15.32 2.82 -11.37
N ASP A 235 -15.88 3.80 -10.66
CA ASP A 235 -15.58 3.99 -9.25
C ASP A 235 -15.92 2.73 -8.46
N VAL A 236 -14.98 2.33 -7.61
CA VAL A 236 -15.15 1.22 -6.68
C VAL A 236 -14.48 1.58 -5.38
N TYR A 237 -15.12 1.25 -4.27
CA TYR A 237 -14.50 1.36 -2.97
C TYR A 237 -13.87 0.03 -2.59
N VAL A 238 -12.58 0.07 -2.28
CA VAL A 238 -11.73 -1.11 -2.11
C VAL A 238 -11.28 -1.21 -0.67
N ILE A 239 -11.36 -2.41 -0.09
CA ILE A 239 -10.77 -2.73 1.22
C ILE A 239 -9.85 -3.93 1.07
N VAL A 240 -8.61 -3.80 1.51
CA VAL A 240 -7.69 -4.93 1.70
C VAL A 240 -7.66 -5.27 3.18
N ASN A 241 -8.00 -6.51 3.53
CA ASN A 241 -8.06 -6.97 4.90
C ASN A 241 -7.00 -8.05 5.17
N GLU A 242 -6.09 -7.75 6.09
CA GLU A 242 -4.97 -8.63 6.43
C GLU A 242 -5.44 -9.85 7.24
N ARG A 243 -6.33 -9.65 8.22
CA ARG A 243 -6.82 -10.73 9.08
C ARG A 243 -7.62 -11.76 8.29
N LYS A 244 -8.42 -11.29 7.35
CA LYS A 244 -9.24 -12.13 6.45
C LYS A 244 -8.51 -12.60 5.21
N LYS A 245 -7.28 -12.13 4.96
CA LYS A 245 -6.48 -12.43 3.76
C LYS A 245 -7.31 -12.27 2.48
N ALA A 246 -7.97 -11.12 2.33
CA ALA A 246 -8.92 -10.89 1.24
C ALA A 246 -9.03 -9.42 0.82
N LEU A 247 -9.38 -9.22 -0.45
CA LEU A 247 -9.74 -7.95 -1.05
C LEU A 247 -11.26 -7.88 -1.24
N TYR A 248 -11.88 -6.77 -0.85
CA TYR A 248 -13.30 -6.53 -0.97
C TYR A 248 -13.55 -5.31 -1.85
N LEU A 249 -14.51 -5.43 -2.77
CA LEU A 249 -14.98 -4.34 -3.62
C LEU A 249 -16.41 -3.97 -3.22
N PHE A 250 -16.69 -2.68 -3.15
CA PHE A 250 -17.98 -2.11 -2.79
C PHE A 250 -18.36 -0.99 -3.76
N GLU A 251 -19.65 -0.71 -3.88
CA GLU A 251 -20.15 0.44 -4.65
C GLU A 251 -19.88 1.79 -3.95
N GLY A 252 -19.55 1.77 -2.66
CA GLY A 252 -19.25 2.97 -1.89
C GLY A 252 -18.75 2.67 -0.49
N ASP A 253 -18.26 3.71 0.18
CA ASP A 253 -17.61 3.63 1.50
C ASP A 253 -18.56 3.30 2.66
N THR A 254 -19.87 3.34 2.46
CA THR A 254 -20.90 2.94 3.45
C THR A 254 -21.76 1.78 2.96
N ALA A 255 -21.31 1.08 1.92
CA ALA A 255 -22.08 0.02 1.28
C ALA A 255 -22.40 -1.13 2.26
N ARG A 256 -23.63 -1.65 2.15
CA ARG A 256 -24.12 -2.79 2.95
C ARG A 256 -24.02 -4.13 2.22
N GLY A 257 -23.46 -4.13 1.03
CA GLY A 257 -23.22 -5.32 0.26
C GLY A 257 -21.96 -5.16 -0.57
N THR A 258 -21.13 -6.19 -0.56
CA THR A 258 -19.98 -6.34 -1.43
C THR A 258 -20.40 -6.50 -2.88
N SER A 259 -19.68 -5.84 -3.78
CA SER A 259 -19.73 -6.03 -5.22
C SER A 259 -18.87 -7.22 -5.67
N ALA A 260 -17.75 -7.46 -5.01
CA ALA A 260 -16.90 -8.64 -5.22
C ALA A 260 -16.01 -8.91 -4.00
N ILE A 261 -15.56 -10.15 -3.85
CA ILE A 261 -14.61 -10.59 -2.82
C ILE A 261 -13.56 -11.45 -3.50
N PHE A 262 -12.28 -11.20 -3.21
CA PHE A 262 -11.17 -11.99 -3.68
C PHE A 262 -10.38 -12.49 -2.47
N GLU A 263 -10.43 -13.80 -2.23
CA GLU A 263 -9.56 -14.46 -1.27
C GLU A 263 -8.12 -14.47 -1.81
N LEU A 264 -7.18 -13.96 -1.02
CA LEU A 264 -5.76 -13.93 -1.34
C LEU A 264 -5.12 -15.21 -0.81
N LYS A 265 -4.99 -16.19 -1.71
CA LYS A 265 -4.41 -17.52 -1.44
C LYS A 265 -2.92 -17.50 -1.76
N GLU A 266 -2.20 -18.58 -1.43
CA GLU A 266 -0.76 -18.70 -1.68
C GLU A 266 -0.35 -18.46 -3.14
N ASN A 267 -1.24 -18.76 -4.09
CA ASN A 267 -1.03 -18.56 -5.53
C ASN A 267 -1.59 -17.22 -6.06
N SER A 268 -2.10 -16.35 -5.18
CA SER A 268 -2.55 -15.02 -5.57
C SER A 268 -1.34 -14.15 -5.85
N GLN A 269 -1.32 -13.52 -7.03
CA GLN A 269 -0.24 -12.64 -7.44
C GLN A 269 -0.79 -11.25 -7.73
N VAL A 270 0.02 -10.22 -7.48
CA VAL A 270 -0.34 -8.83 -7.78
C VAL A 270 0.77 -8.18 -8.57
N GLN A 271 0.38 -7.37 -9.54
CA GLN A 271 1.29 -6.79 -10.51
C GLN A 271 0.91 -5.33 -10.75
N MET A 272 1.88 -4.43 -10.62
CA MET A 272 1.72 -3.06 -11.12
C MET A 272 1.87 -3.07 -12.65
N ASP A 273 0.83 -2.63 -13.36
CA ASP A 273 0.75 -2.74 -14.81
C ASP A 273 0.12 -1.49 -15.42
N ALA A 274 0.82 -0.85 -16.36
CA ALA A 274 0.36 0.35 -17.04
C ALA A 274 -0.48 0.07 -18.31
N THR A 275 -0.69 -1.20 -18.67
CA THR A 275 -1.33 -1.60 -19.94
C THR A 275 -2.74 -1.04 -20.11
N PHE A 276 -3.54 -1.00 -19.03
CA PHE A 276 -4.91 -0.50 -19.07
C PHE A 276 -5.11 0.86 -18.40
N PHE A 277 -4.26 1.18 -17.42
CA PHE A 277 -4.33 2.39 -16.62
C PHE A 277 -2.92 2.81 -16.23
N ASP A 278 -2.62 4.11 -16.25
CA ASP A 278 -1.29 4.64 -15.88
C ASP A 278 -0.80 4.14 -14.51
N TYR A 279 -1.74 3.90 -13.58
CA TYR A 279 -1.49 3.36 -12.25
C TYR A 279 -2.23 2.03 -12.01
N GLY A 280 -2.19 1.12 -12.98
CA GLY A 280 -2.92 -0.14 -12.91
C GLY A 280 -2.36 -1.15 -11.90
N ILE A 281 -3.25 -1.92 -11.30
CA ILE A 281 -2.96 -3.04 -10.41
C ILE A 281 -3.74 -4.25 -10.93
N ASN A 282 -3.01 -5.22 -11.47
CA ASN A 282 -3.58 -6.49 -11.88
C ASN A 282 -3.51 -7.47 -10.71
N ILE A 283 -4.61 -8.14 -10.44
CA ILE A 283 -4.71 -9.18 -9.42
C ILE A 283 -4.94 -10.50 -10.15
N TRP A 284 -4.09 -11.47 -9.85
CA TRP A 284 -4.06 -12.78 -10.47
C TRP A 284 -4.38 -13.87 -9.45
N ASN A 285 -5.08 -14.90 -9.88
CA ASN A 285 -5.28 -16.13 -9.14
C ASN A 285 -4.71 -17.28 -9.97
N GLY A 286 -3.47 -17.69 -9.65
CA GLY A 286 -2.69 -18.53 -10.56
C GLY A 286 -2.44 -17.83 -11.89
N GLU A 287 -2.73 -18.50 -13.00
CA GLU A 287 -2.46 -17.98 -14.35
C GLU A 287 -3.53 -17.01 -14.87
N VAL A 288 -4.62 -16.81 -14.13
CA VAL A 288 -5.75 -16.00 -14.58
C VAL A 288 -5.74 -14.66 -13.86
N CYS A 289 -5.65 -13.57 -14.63
CA CYS A 289 -5.95 -12.24 -14.11
C CYS A 289 -7.45 -12.20 -13.81
N VAL A 290 -7.81 -11.88 -12.57
CA VAL A 290 -9.20 -11.87 -12.07
C VAL A 290 -9.73 -10.47 -11.82
N GLU A 291 -8.85 -9.49 -11.61
CA GLU A 291 -9.24 -8.10 -11.38
C GLU A 291 -8.18 -7.12 -11.86
N VAL A 292 -8.62 -5.97 -12.37
CA VAL A 292 -7.74 -4.87 -12.77
C VAL A 292 -8.27 -3.57 -12.17
N LEU A 293 -7.50 -2.99 -11.25
CA LEU A 293 -7.79 -1.74 -10.57
C LEU A 293 -6.87 -0.63 -11.08
N ASN A 294 -7.27 0.62 -10.87
CA ASN A 294 -6.44 1.80 -11.08
C ASN A 294 -6.27 2.50 -9.74
N GLY A 295 -5.03 2.70 -9.33
CA GLY A 295 -4.65 3.47 -8.15
C GLY A 295 -5.09 4.94 -8.19
N ILE A 296 -5.46 5.49 -9.35
CA ILE A 296 -5.76 6.93 -9.58
C ILE A 296 -4.51 7.82 -9.45
N SER A 297 -3.60 7.49 -8.53
CA SER A 297 -2.28 8.07 -8.38
C SER A 297 -1.22 6.98 -8.14
N LYS A 298 0.05 7.33 -8.35
CA LYS A 298 1.19 6.45 -8.04
C LYS A 298 1.26 6.09 -6.55
N ASP A 299 0.96 7.04 -5.67
CA ASP A 299 0.99 6.84 -4.22
C ASP A 299 -0.07 5.83 -3.76
N THR A 300 -1.32 6.02 -4.21
CA THR A 300 -2.42 5.12 -3.89
C THR A 300 -2.24 3.74 -4.56
N GLN A 301 -1.63 3.67 -5.75
CA GLN A 301 -1.23 2.40 -6.37
C GLN A 301 -0.26 1.63 -5.47
N GLN A 302 0.77 2.32 -4.96
CA GLN A 302 1.76 1.75 -4.07
C GLN A 302 1.15 1.27 -2.75
N GLN A 303 0.33 2.10 -2.09
CA GLN A 303 -0.36 1.73 -0.84
C GLN A 303 -1.26 0.50 -1.01
N CYS A 304 -2.07 0.45 -2.07
CA CYS A 304 -2.94 -0.69 -2.34
C CYS A 304 -2.13 -1.96 -2.66
N PHE A 305 -1.06 -1.83 -3.45
CA PHE A 305 -0.17 -2.94 -3.80
C PHE A 305 0.52 -3.51 -2.56
N ASP A 306 1.10 -2.67 -1.70
CA ASP A 306 1.77 -3.08 -0.47
C ASP A 306 0.79 -3.77 0.49
N ALA A 307 -0.42 -3.23 0.61
CA ALA A 307 -1.47 -3.86 1.40
C ALA A 307 -1.84 -5.26 0.87
N LEU A 308 -1.92 -5.44 -0.45
CA LEU A 308 -2.18 -6.75 -1.05
C LEU A 308 -1.06 -7.76 -0.74
N LEU A 309 0.20 -7.31 -0.77
CA LEU A 309 1.34 -8.16 -0.38
C LEU A 309 1.27 -8.56 1.10
N GLN A 310 0.99 -7.60 1.99
CA GLN A 310 0.83 -7.87 3.43
C GLN A 310 -0.37 -8.82 3.70
N ALA A 311 -1.44 -8.69 2.92
CA ALA A 311 -2.60 -9.56 2.99
C ALA A 311 -2.40 -10.95 2.34
N GLY A 312 -1.19 -11.26 1.84
CA GLY A 312 -0.80 -12.62 1.44
C GLY A 312 -0.59 -12.84 -0.05
N ALA A 313 -0.77 -11.81 -0.89
CA ALA A 313 -0.42 -11.93 -2.31
C ALA A 313 1.11 -11.90 -2.51
N SER A 314 1.58 -12.47 -3.62
CA SER A 314 2.96 -12.36 -4.05
C SER A 314 3.12 -11.32 -5.16
N ALA A 315 4.25 -10.63 -5.21
CA ALA A 315 4.52 -9.66 -6.27
C ALA A 315 4.89 -10.38 -7.57
N GLN A 316 4.19 -10.08 -8.64
CA GLN A 316 4.56 -10.41 -10.01
C GLN A 316 5.02 -9.13 -10.70
N GLU A 317 6.17 -9.17 -11.35
CA GLU A 317 6.58 -8.06 -12.22
C GLU A 317 5.84 -8.13 -13.54
N ALA A 318 5.45 -6.97 -14.05
CA ALA A 318 4.98 -6.89 -15.42
C ALA A 318 6.06 -7.47 -16.32
N ILE A 319 5.72 -8.53 -17.05
CA ILE A 319 6.58 -9.04 -18.10
C ILE A 319 6.68 -7.90 -19.09
N VAL A 320 7.76 -7.12 -19.02
CA VAL A 320 8.17 -6.30 -20.15
C VAL A 320 8.35 -7.30 -21.27
N LYS A 321 7.45 -7.29 -22.26
CA LYS A 321 7.59 -8.05 -23.51
C LYS A 321 8.81 -7.49 -24.25
N SER A 322 10.01 -7.69 -23.73
CA SER A 322 11.24 -7.59 -24.48
C SER A 322 12.10 -8.80 -24.14
N GLN A 323 12.27 -9.63 -25.16
CA GLN A 323 13.27 -10.68 -25.29
C GLN A 323 12.97 -12.04 -24.64
N SER A 324 11.81 -12.60 -24.98
CA SER A 324 11.67 -14.05 -25.15
C SER A 324 12.29 -14.49 -26.50
N GLY A 325 13.62 -14.42 -26.58
CA GLY A 325 14.45 -14.95 -27.65
C GLY A 325 15.82 -15.25 -27.06
N GLY A 326 16.28 -16.50 -27.14
CA GLY A 326 17.44 -17.00 -26.40
C GLY A 326 18.69 -16.10 -26.53
N GLY A 327 19.10 -15.52 -25.40
CA GLY A 327 20.21 -14.59 -25.27
C GLY A 327 19.76 -13.16 -24.93
N GLY A 328 19.16 -12.95 -23.75
CA GLY A 328 18.84 -11.60 -23.26
C GLY A 328 20.09 -10.70 -23.17
N PRO A 329 19.92 -9.37 -23.09
CA PRO A 329 21.03 -8.42 -23.21
C PRO A 329 22.06 -8.67 -22.12
N SER A 330 23.35 -8.57 -22.45
CA SER A 330 24.39 -8.57 -21.42
C SER A 330 24.28 -7.31 -20.56
N PHE A 331 24.78 -7.35 -19.32
CA PHE A 331 24.83 -6.15 -18.47
C PHE A 331 25.47 -4.96 -19.20
N TYR A 332 26.47 -5.22 -20.05
CA TYR A 332 27.23 -4.21 -20.79
C TYR A 332 26.47 -3.56 -21.94
N GLU A 333 25.39 -4.17 -22.44
CA GLU A 333 24.52 -3.56 -23.46
C GLU A 333 23.52 -2.57 -22.87
N LEU A 334 23.36 -2.57 -21.54
CA LEU A 334 22.48 -1.65 -20.85
C LEU A 334 23.13 -0.26 -20.77
N SER A 335 22.30 0.76 -20.67
CA SER A 335 22.75 2.14 -20.52
C SER A 335 21.77 2.92 -19.68
N ASP A 336 22.23 4.05 -19.16
CA ASP A 336 21.37 4.93 -18.40
C ASP A 336 21.87 6.38 -18.35
N MET A 337 21.00 7.32 -18.03
CA MET A 337 21.32 8.75 -18.04
C MET A 337 22.05 9.17 -16.76
N ALA A 338 23.21 9.79 -16.90
CA ALA A 338 23.99 10.38 -15.82
C ALA A 338 23.25 11.57 -15.19
N LEU A 339 23.33 11.67 -13.86
CA LEU A 339 22.71 12.75 -13.10
C LEU A 339 23.24 14.12 -13.53
N GLY A 340 22.33 15.06 -13.82
CA GLY A 340 22.64 16.47 -14.09
C GLY A 340 23.07 16.76 -15.52
N THR A 341 23.94 15.94 -16.12
CA THR A 341 24.38 16.12 -17.52
C THR A 341 23.41 15.50 -18.53
N LYS A 342 22.62 14.51 -18.10
CA LYS A 342 21.78 13.66 -18.96
C LYS A 342 22.54 12.93 -20.07
N GLU A 343 23.86 12.81 -19.92
CA GLU A 343 24.68 11.99 -20.81
C GLU A 343 24.29 10.51 -20.64
N ILE A 344 24.10 9.79 -21.75
CA ILE A 344 23.85 8.35 -21.71
C ILE A 344 25.19 7.64 -21.43
N ILE A 345 25.28 6.96 -20.29
CA ILE A 345 26.42 6.11 -19.93
C ILE A 345 26.03 4.66 -20.18
N THR A 346 26.73 4.01 -21.09
CA THR A 346 26.64 2.56 -21.31
C THR A 346 27.41 1.81 -20.23
N MET A 347 26.82 0.73 -19.72
CA MET A 347 27.43 -0.11 -18.68
C MET A 347 28.71 -0.81 -19.15
N ASP A 348 28.92 -0.93 -20.47
CA ASP A 348 30.18 -1.32 -21.11
C ASP A 348 31.42 -0.59 -20.56
N ARG A 349 31.26 0.67 -20.12
CA ARG A 349 32.30 1.48 -19.47
C ARG A 349 32.89 0.80 -18.21
N TYR A 350 32.18 -0.15 -17.63
CA TYR A 350 32.57 -0.87 -16.42
C TYR A 350 33.08 -2.30 -16.71
N LYS A 351 33.38 -2.64 -17.96
CA LYS A 351 34.06 -3.91 -18.30
C LYS A 351 35.33 -4.13 -17.49
N GLY A 352 35.52 -5.35 -16.97
CA GLY A 352 36.67 -5.71 -16.14
C GLY A 352 36.62 -5.19 -14.71
N LYS A 353 35.54 -4.48 -14.31
CA LYS A 353 35.32 -4.00 -12.95
C LYS A 353 34.31 -4.86 -12.22
N VAL A 354 34.46 -4.96 -10.91
CA VAL A 354 33.39 -5.45 -10.04
C VAL A 354 32.42 -4.29 -9.84
N VAL A 355 31.14 -4.49 -10.13
CA VAL A 355 30.15 -3.40 -10.10
C VAL A 355 29.13 -3.66 -8.99
N LEU A 356 28.91 -2.66 -8.14
CA LEU A 356 27.86 -2.64 -7.13
C LEU A 356 26.78 -1.65 -7.57
N VAL A 357 25.64 -2.16 -8.01
CA VAL A 357 24.46 -1.36 -8.38
C VAL A 357 23.56 -1.21 -7.16
N VAL A 358 23.15 0.03 -6.85
CA VAL A 358 22.34 0.34 -5.66
C VAL A 358 21.23 1.32 -6.03
N ASN A 359 19.96 1.01 -5.70
CA ASN A 359 18.90 2.02 -5.69
C ASN A 359 19.03 2.87 -4.42
N VAL A 360 19.06 4.19 -4.54
CA VAL A 360 19.32 5.09 -3.41
C VAL A 360 18.17 6.07 -3.19
N ALA A 361 18.05 6.55 -1.96
CA ALA A 361 17.16 7.65 -1.60
C ALA A 361 17.82 8.53 -0.53
N THR A 362 17.93 9.84 -0.79
CA THR A 362 18.67 10.80 0.05
C THR A 362 17.94 11.18 1.34
N LYS A 363 16.60 11.09 1.37
CA LYS A 363 15.79 11.38 2.57
C LYS A 363 15.32 10.12 3.30
N SER A 364 15.82 8.94 2.93
CA SER A 364 15.52 7.70 3.62
C SER A 364 16.13 7.71 5.02
N ASN A 365 15.44 7.14 6.02
CA ASN A 365 15.95 7.02 7.39
C ASN A 365 17.24 6.19 7.52
N VAL A 366 17.54 5.35 6.52
CA VAL A 366 18.77 4.55 6.44
C VAL A 366 19.85 5.16 5.55
N ALA A 367 19.63 6.34 4.97
CA ALA A 367 20.52 6.95 3.99
C ALA A 367 21.92 7.21 4.55
N THR A 368 22.02 7.83 5.74
CA THR A 368 23.31 8.21 6.34
C THR A 368 24.26 7.03 6.47
N VAL A 369 23.80 5.92 7.07
CA VAL A 369 24.63 4.73 7.29
C VAL A 369 24.99 4.07 5.96
N ASN A 370 24.04 3.97 5.02
CA ASN A 370 24.31 3.35 3.72
C ASN A 370 25.31 4.17 2.90
N PHE A 371 25.16 5.50 2.83
CA PHE A 371 26.11 6.33 2.07
C PHE A 371 27.51 6.30 2.69
N GLN A 372 27.62 6.34 4.02
CA GLN A 372 28.92 6.21 4.70
C GLN A 372 29.61 4.88 4.36
N ASP A 373 28.88 3.77 4.40
CA ASP A 373 29.42 2.45 4.05
C ASP A 373 29.79 2.34 2.55
N LEU A 374 28.99 2.93 1.66
CA LEU A 374 29.27 2.94 0.22
C LEU A 374 30.52 3.78 -0.10
N VAL A 375 30.68 4.94 0.55
CA VAL A 375 31.87 5.79 0.44
C VAL A 375 33.09 5.05 0.97
N TYR A 376 32.98 4.38 2.13
CA TYR A 376 34.05 3.53 2.65
C TYR A 376 34.51 2.46 1.65
N LEU A 377 33.56 1.74 1.04
CA LEU A 377 33.87 0.72 0.03
C LEU A 377 34.49 1.34 -1.22
N HIS A 378 33.95 2.47 -1.68
CA HIS A 378 34.47 3.19 -2.84
C HIS A 378 35.92 3.62 -2.61
N ASP A 379 36.18 4.38 -1.55
CA ASP A 379 37.51 4.92 -1.24
C ASP A 379 38.55 3.81 -1.10
N LYS A 380 38.15 2.68 -0.51
CA LYS A 380 39.04 1.54 -0.28
C LYS A 380 39.32 0.70 -1.53
N TYR A 381 38.34 0.53 -2.43
CA TYR A 381 38.39 -0.48 -3.51
C TYR A 381 38.27 0.06 -4.93
N HIS A 382 37.96 1.34 -5.14
CA HIS A 382 37.76 1.87 -6.50
C HIS A 382 39.03 1.73 -7.36
N ALA A 383 40.21 1.98 -6.78
CA ALA A 383 41.49 1.84 -7.46
C ALA A 383 41.82 0.40 -7.86
N GLN A 384 41.27 -0.58 -7.15
CA GLN A 384 41.44 -2.02 -7.40
C GLN A 384 40.38 -2.58 -8.36
N GLY A 385 39.46 -1.73 -8.84
CA GLY A 385 38.48 -2.07 -9.85
C GLY A 385 37.06 -2.26 -9.33
N LEU A 386 36.71 -1.75 -8.13
CA LEU A 386 35.31 -1.61 -7.73
C LEU A 386 34.69 -0.37 -8.41
N ALA A 387 33.48 -0.51 -8.94
CA ALA A 387 32.64 0.61 -9.35
C ALA A 387 31.31 0.56 -8.61
N ILE A 388 30.91 1.66 -7.99
CA ILE A 388 29.58 1.80 -7.39
C ILE A 388 28.71 2.65 -8.31
N LEU A 389 27.50 2.16 -8.60
CA LEU A 389 26.52 2.83 -9.46
C LEU A 389 25.26 3.10 -8.63
N ALA A 390 24.97 4.37 -8.38
CA ALA A 390 23.84 4.80 -7.57
C ALA A 390 22.68 5.29 -8.45
N PHE A 391 21.50 4.72 -8.23
CA PHE A 391 20.28 5.00 -8.98
C PHE A 391 19.22 5.58 -8.04
N PRO A 392 19.07 6.92 -7.97
CA PRO A 392 18.05 7.57 -7.17
C PRO A 392 16.64 7.10 -7.58
N CYS A 393 15.81 6.77 -6.60
CA CYS A 393 14.45 6.25 -6.83
C CYS A 393 13.47 6.80 -5.79
N ASN A 394 12.30 7.25 -6.23
CA ASN A 394 11.26 7.82 -5.34
C ASN A 394 10.08 6.88 -5.12
N GLN A 395 10.20 5.59 -5.44
CA GLN A 395 9.10 4.62 -5.31
C GLN A 395 8.88 4.17 -3.86
N PHE A 396 9.82 4.42 -2.95
CA PHE A 396 9.78 3.91 -1.58
C PHE A 396 9.58 5.07 -0.59
N GLY A 397 8.39 5.15 -0.01
CA GLY A 397 8.04 6.15 1.01
C GLY A 397 8.19 7.61 0.59
N GLY A 398 8.32 7.90 -0.71
CA GLY A 398 8.59 9.25 -1.20
C GLY A 398 9.96 9.81 -0.73
N ASN A 399 10.95 8.95 -0.49
CA ASN A 399 12.24 9.30 0.12
C ASN A 399 13.24 10.00 -0.82
N GLU A 400 12.91 10.19 -2.10
CA GLU A 400 13.74 10.91 -3.08
C GLU A 400 12.89 11.94 -3.87
N PRO A 401 12.24 12.91 -3.19
CA PRO A 401 11.33 13.84 -3.84
C PRO A 401 12.09 14.92 -4.63
N GLY A 402 13.38 15.13 -4.33
CA GLY A 402 14.20 16.21 -4.87
C GLY A 402 14.47 16.15 -6.38
N SER A 403 14.90 17.28 -6.92
CA SER A 403 15.40 17.43 -8.28
C SER A 403 16.79 16.81 -8.46
N ALA A 404 17.27 16.72 -9.70
CA ALA A 404 18.64 16.26 -9.98
C ALA A 404 19.71 17.09 -9.23
N THR A 405 19.48 18.40 -9.09
CA THR A 405 20.36 19.31 -8.33
C THR A 405 20.35 18.98 -6.84
N ASP A 406 19.18 18.69 -6.26
CA ASP A 406 19.07 18.34 -4.84
C ASP A 406 19.80 17.03 -4.55
N ILE A 407 19.65 16.04 -5.44
CA ILE A 407 20.33 14.75 -5.34
C ILE A 407 21.84 14.93 -5.44
N ALA A 408 22.33 15.75 -6.39
CA ALA A 408 23.76 16.02 -6.54
C ALA A 408 24.36 16.73 -5.31
N ASN A 409 23.61 17.68 -4.73
CA ASN A 409 24.00 18.35 -3.50
C ASN A 409 24.07 17.37 -2.32
N ALA A 410 23.07 16.50 -2.16
CA ALA A 410 23.07 15.48 -1.12
C ALA A 410 24.23 14.48 -1.30
N ALA A 411 24.49 14.00 -2.52
CA ALA A 411 25.64 13.14 -2.81
C ALA A 411 26.96 13.82 -2.40
N SER A 412 27.10 15.11 -2.68
CA SER A 412 28.27 15.91 -2.30
C SER A 412 28.42 16.03 -0.77
N GLN A 413 27.33 16.18 -0.03
CA GLN A 413 27.35 16.21 1.45
C GLN A 413 27.89 14.90 2.05
N TYR A 414 27.63 13.77 1.40
CA TYR A 414 28.18 12.48 1.80
C TYR A 414 29.60 12.23 1.26
N THR A 415 30.18 13.15 0.47
CA THR A 415 31.44 12.91 -0.27
C THR A 415 31.33 11.69 -1.20
N ALA A 416 30.14 11.40 -1.70
CA ALA A 416 29.89 10.29 -2.60
C ALA A 416 30.36 10.64 -4.02
N THR A 417 31.56 10.18 -4.37
CA THR A 417 32.23 10.49 -5.64
C THR A 417 32.02 9.44 -6.75
N PHE A 418 31.26 8.39 -6.45
CA PHE A 418 30.88 7.37 -7.43
C PHE A 418 29.76 7.84 -8.38
N GLN A 419 29.46 7.05 -9.42
CA GLN A 419 28.52 7.45 -10.47
C GLN A 419 27.08 7.47 -9.95
N PHE A 420 26.42 8.63 -10.03
CA PHE A 420 24.98 8.77 -9.89
C PHE A 420 24.29 8.87 -11.25
N PHE A 421 23.14 8.22 -11.36
CA PHE A 421 22.26 8.34 -12.52
C PHE A 421 21.07 9.24 -12.21
N GLU A 422 20.34 9.65 -13.24
CA GLU A 422 19.08 10.38 -13.10
C GLU A 422 18.08 9.61 -12.23
N LYS A 423 17.15 10.33 -11.60
CA LYS A 423 16.10 9.70 -10.80
C LYS A 423 15.16 8.88 -11.71
N GLY A 424 14.83 7.66 -11.32
CA GLY A 424 13.92 6.81 -12.09
C GLY A 424 13.38 5.62 -11.31
N ASP A 425 12.45 4.91 -11.94
CA ASP A 425 11.76 3.77 -11.32
C ASP A 425 12.59 2.48 -11.45
N VAL A 426 12.54 1.65 -10.41
CA VAL A 426 13.21 0.35 -10.35
C VAL A 426 12.23 -0.82 -10.33
N ASN A 427 10.94 -0.54 -10.08
CA ASN A 427 9.82 -1.48 -10.12
C ASN A 427 8.73 -1.00 -11.09
N GLY A 428 7.84 -1.92 -11.51
CA GLY A 428 6.70 -1.62 -12.37
C GLY A 428 7.05 -1.54 -13.86
N ALA A 429 6.07 -1.15 -14.68
CA ALA A 429 6.20 -1.09 -16.14
C ALA A 429 7.28 -0.09 -16.62
N GLU A 430 7.45 1.01 -15.88
CA GLU A 430 8.44 2.05 -16.16
C GLU A 430 9.80 1.78 -15.50
N ALA A 431 10.00 0.58 -14.94
CA ALA A 431 11.27 0.19 -14.36
C ALA A 431 12.38 0.25 -15.40
N ARG A 432 13.51 0.83 -15.01
CA ARG A 432 14.67 1.01 -15.89
C ARG A 432 15.23 -0.35 -16.35
N PRO A 433 15.73 -0.45 -17.58
CA PRO A 433 16.27 -1.70 -18.13
C PRO A 433 17.32 -2.37 -17.24
N VAL A 434 18.18 -1.58 -16.58
CA VAL A 434 19.19 -2.07 -15.62
C VAL A 434 18.55 -2.88 -14.50
N PHE A 435 17.49 -2.37 -13.88
CA PHE A 435 16.83 -3.07 -12.77
C PHE A 435 15.98 -4.24 -13.25
N ASN A 436 15.32 -4.14 -14.40
CA ASN A 436 14.61 -5.29 -14.97
C ASN A 436 15.56 -6.47 -15.23
N PHE A 437 16.73 -6.20 -15.82
CA PHE A 437 17.76 -7.21 -16.04
C PHE A 437 18.25 -7.83 -14.72
N LEU A 438 18.60 -6.99 -13.73
CA LEU A 438 19.17 -7.45 -12.47
C LEU A 438 18.17 -8.26 -11.63
N LYS A 439 16.92 -7.82 -11.53
CA LYS A 439 15.86 -8.51 -10.78
C LYS A 439 15.48 -9.84 -11.45
N ALA A 440 15.50 -9.90 -12.79
CA ALA A 440 15.25 -11.14 -13.53
C ALA A 440 16.38 -12.16 -13.35
N LYS A 441 17.64 -11.72 -13.30
CA LYS A 441 18.81 -12.59 -13.07
C LYS A 441 18.97 -13.02 -11.61
N LEU A 442 18.58 -12.17 -10.67
CA LEU A 442 18.71 -12.38 -9.22
C LEU A 442 17.35 -12.12 -8.52
N PRO A 443 16.36 -13.00 -8.68
CA PRO A 443 15.11 -12.90 -7.94
C PRO A 443 15.37 -13.07 -6.43
N ASP A 444 14.60 -12.36 -5.60
CA ASP A 444 14.55 -12.58 -4.16
C ASP A 444 13.58 -13.74 -3.84
N THR A 445 13.61 -14.25 -2.60
CA THR A 445 12.77 -15.36 -2.11
C THR A 445 11.27 -15.10 -2.32
N PHE A 446 10.87 -13.83 -2.39
CA PHE A 446 9.48 -13.37 -2.56
C PHE A 446 9.22 -12.72 -3.94
N GLY A 447 10.05 -13.04 -4.94
CA GLY A 447 9.91 -12.55 -6.30
C GLY A 447 10.96 -11.52 -6.72
N GLN A 448 10.72 -10.86 -7.84
CA GLN A 448 11.69 -9.96 -8.47
C GLN A 448 11.68 -8.55 -7.86
N PHE A 449 10.54 -8.13 -7.30
CA PHE A 449 10.27 -6.80 -6.78
C PHE A 449 11.30 -6.30 -5.75
N ILE A 450 11.74 -5.04 -5.86
CA ILE A 450 12.59 -4.38 -4.87
C ILE A 450 11.72 -3.81 -3.76
N LYS A 451 11.97 -4.20 -2.52
CA LYS A 451 11.09 -3.91 -1.38
C LYS A 451 11.27 -2.52 -0.76
N TRP A 452 12.45 -1.91 -0.89
CA TRP A 452 12.76 -0.62 -0.27
C TRP A 452 14.01 0.01 -0.88
N ASP A 453 14.37 1.20 -0.39
CA ASP A 453 15.64 1.86 -0.69
C ASP A 453 16.85 0.98 -0.34
N PHE A 454 17.95 1.15 -1.06
CA PHE A 454 19.23 0.48 -0.82
C PHE A 454 19.18 -1.05 -0.98
N ALA A 455 18.43 -1.60 -1.94
CA ALA A 455 18.75 -2.92 -2.44
C ALA A 455 20.06 -2.84 -3.25
N LYS A 456 20.89 -3.88 -3.15
CA LYS A 456 22.20 -3.91 -3.83
C LYS A 456 22.33 -5.13 -4.72
N PHE A 457 22.94 -4.96 -5.87
CA PHE A 457 23.27 -6.03 -6.81
C PHE A 457 24.76 -5.99 -7.09
N LEU A 458 25.43 -7.13 -6.95
CA LEU A 458 26.86 -7.27 -7.19
C LEU A 458 27.06 -8.02 -8.52
N ILE A 459 27.87 -7.44 -9.39
CA ILE A 459 28.20 -7.92 -10.73
C ILE A 459 29.71 -8.18 -10.77
N ASP A 460 30.13 -9.29 -11.36
CA ASP A 460 31.54 -9.64 -11.54
C ASP A 460 32.23 -8.84 -12.67
N ARG A 461 33.51 -9.13 -12.91
CA ARG A 461 34.34 -8.45 -13.91
C ARG A 461 33.93 -8.75 -15.36
N GLU A 462 33.15 -9.80 -15.54
CA GLU A 462 32.65 -10.30 -16.82
C GLU A 462 31.22 -9.81 -17.10
N GLY A 463 30.60 -9.09 -16.16
CA GLY A 463 29.28 -8.49 -16.31
C GLY A 463 28.14 -9.43 -15.90
N ASN A 464 28.43 -10.52 -15.20
CA ASN A 464 27.41 -11.43 -14.70
C ASN A 464 26.92 -10.96 -13.32
N PRO A 465 25.60 -10.84 -13.11
CA PRO A 465 25.05 -10.64 -11.77
C PRO A 465 25.34 -11.85 -10.88
N VAL A 466 26.02 -11.63 -9.76
CA VAL A 466 26.49 -12.67 -8.82
C VAL A 466 25.62 -12.78 -7.58
N SER A 467 25.18 -11.65 -7.01
CA SER A 467 24.43 -11.65 -5.76
C SER A 467 23.54 -10.42 -5.62
N ARG A 468 22.39 -10.60 -4.95
CA ARG A 468 21.46 -9.54 -4.55
C ARG A 468 21.42 -9.47 -3.04
N TYR A 469 21.42 -8.25 -2.50
CA TYR A 469 21.40 -7.97 -1.07
C TYR A 469 20.17 -7.12 -0.71
N ALA A 470 19.52 -7.47 0.39
CA ALA A 470 18.31 -6.81 0.85
C ALA A 470 18.61 -5.38 1.37
N PRO A 471 17.61 -4.48 1.34
CA PRO A 471 17.69 -3.13 1.94
C PRO A 471 18.36 -3.05 3.31
N LYS A 472 18.01 -3.99 4.20
CA LYS A 472 18.48 -4.05 5.59
C LYS A 472 19.94 -4.53 5.73
N GLN A 473 20.54 -5.11 4.70
CA GLN A 473 21.95 -5.55 4.75
C GLN A 473 22.86 -4.34 4.52
N ALA A 474 23.73 -4.05 5.49
CA ALA A 474 24.64 -2.91 5.45
C ALA A 474 25.66 -3.06 4.30
N PRO A 475 25.93 -2.03 3.48
CA PRO A 475 26.86 -2.13 2.35
C PRO A 475 28.24 -2.63 2.78
N LYS A 476 28.75 -2.21 3.94
CA LYS A 476 30.07 -2.67 4.42
C LYS A 476 30.15 -4.18 4.66
N SER A 477 29.04 -4.84 4.98
CA SER A 477 29.00 -6.30 5.14
C SER A 477 29.24 -7.07 3.82
N LEU A 478 29.17 -6.39 2.67
CA LEU A 478 29.44 -6.96 1.35
C LEU A 478 30.95 -7.01 1.03
N GLU A 479 31.79 -6.39 1.86
CA GLU A 479 33.24 -6.32 1.66
C GLU A 479 33.91 -7.68 1.38
N PRO A 480 33.58 -8.79 2.08
CA PRO A 480 34.14 -10.11 1.76
C PRO A 480 33.80 -10.58 0.34
N SER A 481 32.55 -10.39 -0.09
CA SER A 481 32.11 -10.74 -1.45
C SER A 481 32.80 -9.89 -2.50
N ILE A 482 32.96 -8.58 -2.24
CA ILE A 482 33.69 -7.66 -3.11
C ILE A 482 35.16 -8.07 -3.23
N LYS A 483 35.86 -8.32 -2.10
CA LYS A 483 37.25 -8.79 -2.10
C LYS A 483 37.42 -10.07 -2.90
N LYS A 484 36.50 -11.03 -2.73
CA LYS A 484 36.53 -12.30 -3.48
C LYS A 484 36.48 -12.07 -4.98
N LEU A 485 35.66 -11.15 -5.46
CA LEU A 485 35.57 -10.83 -6.90
C LEU A 485 36.75 -9.97 -7.39
N LEU A 486 37.32 -9.11 -6.54
CA LEU A 486 38.47 -8.26 -6.91
C LEU A 486 39.79 -9.03 -6.96
N PHE A 487 40.01 -9.97 -6.03
CA PHE A 487 41.31 -10.62 -5.81
C PHE A 487 41.30 -12.14 -6.01
N GLY A 488 40.14 -12.75 -6.24
CA GLY A 488 39.98 -14.21 -6.27
C GLY A 488 40.24 -14.86 -4.91
N GLU A 489 40.58 -16.14 -4.89
CA GLU A 489 40.95 -16.86 -3.65
C GLU A 489 42.29 -16.39 -3.05
N ASN A 490 43.06 -15.59 -3.79
CA ASN A 490 44.34 -15.02 -3.38
C ASN A 490 44.21 -13.70 -2.61
N SER A 491 43.09 -13.49 -1.90
CA SER A 491 42.84 -12.30 -1.09
C SER A 491 44.05 -11.98 -0.18
N PRO A 492 44.49 -10.72 -0.06
CA PRO A 492 45.64 -10.37 0.79
C PRO A 492 45.47 -10.76 2.26
N ASP A 493 44.23 -10.97 2.74
CA ASP A 493 43.97 -11.49 4.09
C ASP A 493 44.24 -13.01 4.23
N SER A 494 44.24 -13.79 3.15
CA SER A 494 44.48 -15.25 3.21
C SER A 494 45.96 -15.63 3.36
N ARG A 495 46.87 -14.70 3.10
CA ARG A 495 48.33 -14.92 3.26
C ARG A 495 48.86 -14.71 4.68
N ALA A 496 48.00 -14.29 5.63
CA ALA A 496 48.39 -14.06 7.02
C ALA A 496 48.34 -15.32 7.92
N THR A 497 48.06 -16.51 7.36
CA THR A 497 47.90 -17.75 8.17
C THR A 497 48.87 -18.89 7.83
N THR A 498 49.90 -18.66 7.04
CA THR A 498 50.92 -19.71 6.81
C THR A 498 52.33 -19.15 6.95
N GLU A 499 53.11 -19.80 7.82
CA GLU A 499 54.55 -19.66 8.08
C GLU A 499 54.96 -18.70 9.22
N LEU A 500 54.92 -19.23 10.45
CA LEU A 500 55.91 -18.93 11.49
C LEU A 500 56.95 -20.07 11.50
N PRO A 501 58.24 -19.83 11.25
CA PRO A 501 59.29 -20.82 11.46
C PRO A 501 59.46 -21.09 12.96
N ALA A 502 59.78 -22.34 13.27
CA ALA A 502 60.21 -22.78 14.58
C ALA A 502 61.48 -22.05 15.04
N ASP A 503 61.63 -21.97 16.36
CA ASP A 503 62.82 -21.60 17.12
C ASP A 503 63.00 -20.09 17.38
N ILE A 504 62.64 -19.66 18.61
CA ILE A 504 63.45 -18.82 19.50
C ILE A 504 62.86 -18.94 20.92
N GLU A 505 63.75 -19.24 21.87
CA GLU A 505 63.50 -19.44 23.29
C GLU A 505 63.07 -18.17 24.04
N VAL A 506 62.45 -18.42 25.19
CA VAL A 506 61.78 -17.50 26.10
C VAL A 506 62.74 -16.93 27.15
N GLU A 507 62.83 -15.62 27.27
CA GLU A 507 62.96 -14.85 28.53
C GLU A 507 62.25 -13.51 28.27
N GLY A 508 61.39 -12.90 29.09
CA GLY A 508 61.11 -12.98 30.51
C GLY A 508 60.75 -11.55 30.92
N ALA A 509 59.57 -11.34 31.54
CA ALA A 509 59.23 -10.28 32.51
C ALA A 509 57.76 -9.83 32.38
N CYS A 510 56.96 -10.34 33.30
CA CYS A 510 55.62 -9.86 33.62
C CYS A 510 55.72 -8.64 34.54
N LYS A 511 54.90 -7.61 34.34
CA LYS A 511 54.33 -6.80 35.43
C LYS A 511 53.06 -6.07 34.98
N SER A 512 51.97 -6.47 35.60
CA SER A 512 50.64 -5.87 35.66
C SER A 512 50.64 -4.49 36.32
N VAL A 513 49.79 -3.56 35.84
CA VAL A 513 49.18 -2.51 36.69
C VAL A 513 47.74 -2.26 36.22
N GLN A 514 46.87 -2.14 37.23
CA GLN A 514 45.43 -1.93 37.20
C GLN A 514 45.01 -0.55 36.68
N THR A 515 43.73 -0.52 36.30
CA THR A 515 42.84 0.61 36.03
C THR A 515 42.62 1.52 37.24
N ASP A 516 42.56 2.84 37.03
CA ASP A 516 41.70 3.74 37.81
C ASP A 516 41.33 5.03 37.04
N GLU A 517 40.04 5.34 37.16
CA GLU A 517 39.30 6.62 37.16
C GLU A 517 39.42 7.66 36.02
N LEU A 518 38.23 8.11 35.55
CA LEU A 518 37.82 9.53 35.55
C LEU A 518 36.32 9.67 35.19
N GLU A 519 35.48 9.76 36.23
CA GLU A 519 34.18 10.46 36.18
C GLU A 519 34.25 11.66 37.12
N LYS A 520 33.96 12.87 36.61
CA LYS A 520 33.16 13.92 37.29
C LYS A 520 33.23 15.25 36.54
N SER A 521 32.08 15.69 36.05
CA SER A 521 31.74 17.10 35.93
C SER A 521 30.24 17.28 35.71
N SER A 522 29.49 17.55 36.78
CA SER A 522 28.43 18.56 36.80
C SER A 522 27.79 18.69 38.18
N ASN A 523 27.75 19.93 38.67
CA ASN A 523 26.68 20.59 39.45
C ASN A 523 27.24 21.41 40.62
N LEU A 524 27.19 22.74 40.42
CA LEU A 524 27.12 23.73 41.48
C LEU A 524 25.93 24.64 41.17
N ALA A 525 24.92 24.61 42.04
CA ALA A 525 23.91 25.65 42.19
C ALA A 525 23.54 25.70 43.67
N GLN A 526 23.83 26.84 44.31
CA GLN A 526 23.00 27.59 45.28
C GLN A 526 23.88 28.53 46.10
N ASP A 527 23.75 29.83 45.81
CA ASP A 527 23.37 30.88 46.77
C ASP A 527 22.83 32.10 46.02
#